data_AF-A0AAE2CJV0-F1
#
_entry.id   AF-A0AAE2CJV0-F1
#
_cell.length_a   1.000
_cell.length_b   1.000
_cell.length_c   1.000
_cell.angle_alpha   90.00
_cell.angle_beta   90.00
_cell.angle_gamma   90.00
#
_symmetry.space_group_name_H-M   'P 1'
#
loop_
_entity.id
_entity.type
_entity.pdbx_description
1 polymer ?
#
loop_
_entity_poly.entity_id
_entity_poly.type
_entity_poly.pdbx_seq_one_letter_code
_entity_poly.pdbx_strand_id
1 'polypeptide(L)'
;MKEDFELDITVELACQLQYTTLKQQDMNVSRLKGELMIEHGKYKLYLGNEEQVSSQTRSLVHFGKIDLNNLLTALQKLGMNTTVEEVIGAAGSHKPSRIHVYQPSNAMIEVMEAQTLVSAADENVTSLIS
;
A
#
# COMPACT_ATOMS: atom_id res chain seq x y z
N MET A 1 -23.20 -13.00 0.03
CA MET A 1 -22.67 -12.88 1.40
C MET A 1 -22.09 -11.48 1.50
N LYS A 2 -22.52 -10.65 2.44
CA LYS A 2 -21.87 -9.35 2.68
C LYS A 2 -20.59 -9.66 3.46
N GLU A 3 -19.45 -9.24 2.96
CA GLU A 3 -18.21 -9.30 3.73
C GLU A 3 -18.27 -8.14 4.74
N ASP A 4 -18.43 -8.50 6.01
CA ASP A 4 -18.38 -7.54 7.10
C ASP A 4 -16.91 -7.28 7.41
N PHE A 5 -16.45 -6.04 7.17
CA PHE A 5 -15.11 -5.59 7.53
C PHE A 5 -15.15 -4.92 8.91
N GLU A 6 -14.33 -5.42 9.84
CA GLU A 6 -14.19 -4.84 11.18
C GLU A 6 -13.00 -3.87 11.20
N LEU A 7 -13.25 -2.64 11.67
CA LEU A 7 -12.25 -1.61 11.87
C LEU A 7 -12.24 -1.19 13.34
N ASP A 8 -11.11 -1.34 14.02
CA ASP A 8 -10.93 -0.89 15.39
C ASP A 8 -10.61 0.62 15.41
N ILE A 9 -11.40 1.39 16.15
CA ILE A 9 -11.30 2.85 16.23
C ILE A 9 -11.37 3.23 17.71
N THR A 10 -10.43 4.04 18.18
CA THR A 10 -10.49 4.58 19.55
C THR A 10 -11.70 5.52 19.70
N VAL A 11 -12.26 5.60 20.91
CA VAL A 11 -13.41 6.48 21.19
C VAL A 11 -13.08 7.94 20.86
N GLU A 12 -11.88 8.39 21.20
CA GLU A 12 -11.38 9.75 20.95
C GLU A 12 -11.36 10.09 19.45
N LEU A 13 -10.99 9.12 18.62
CA LEU A 13 -10.99 9.28 17.17
C LEU A 13 -12.42 9.19 16.62
N ALA A 14 -13.25 8.28 17.12
CA ALA A 14 -14.66 8.19 16.73
C ALA A 14 -15.43 9.51 17.01
N CYS A 15 -15.10 10.23 18.08
CA CYS A 15 -15.66 11.55 18.37
C CYS A 15 -15.31 12.64 17.34
N GLN A 16 -14.35 12.41 16.45
CA GLN A 16 -13.92 13.35 15.41
C GLN A 16 -14.57 13.08 14.05
N LEU A 17 -15.53 12.15 13.97
CA LEU A 17 -16.28 11.87 12.74
C LEU A 17 -16.99 13.12 12.22
N GLN A 18 -16.61 13.56 11.02
CA GLN A 18 -17.21 14.67 10.33
C GLN A 18 -18.25 14.16 9.35
N TYR A 19 -19.52 14.46 9.61
CA TYR A 19 -20.62 14.08 8.74
C TYR A 19 -20.83 15.10 7.61
N THR A 20 -21.07 14.63 6.40
CA THR A 20 -21.43 15.45 5.24
C THR A 20 -22.34 14.68 4.29
N THR A 21 -23.39 15.33 3.80
CA THR A 21 -24.23 14.78 2.74
C THR A 21 -23.72 15.23 1.37
N LEU A 22 -23.37 14.26 0.51
CA LEU A 22 -22.98 14.51 -0.87
C LEU A 22 -24.24 14.74 -1.71
N LYS A 23 -24.60 16.01 -1.91
CA LYS A 23 -25.83 16.45 -2.61
C LYS A 23 -26.05 15.81 -3.99
N GLN A 24 -24.98 15.44 -4.67
CA GLN A 24 -25.03 14.91 -6.04
C GLN A 24 -25.37 13.41 -6.08
N GLN A 25 -25.23 12.70 -4.97
CA GLN A 25 -25.39 11.23 -4.88
C GLN A 25 -26.46 10.81 -3.85
N ASP A 26 -27.13 11.78 -3.20
CA ASP A 26 -28.00 11.54 -2.04
C ASP A 26 -27.37 10.58 -1.02
N MET A 27 -26.06 10.75 -0.80
CA MET A 27 -25.25 9.84 0.00
C MET A 27 -24.73 10.57 1.22
N ASN A 28 -24.96 9.96 2.38
CA ASN A 28 -24.43 10.43 3.65
C ASN A 28 -23.04 9.82 3.87
N VAL A 29 -22.06 10.67 4.15
CA VAL A 29 -20.67 10.28 4.32
C VAL A 29 -20.16 10.81 5.65
N SER A 30 -19.57 9.94 6.45
CA SER A 30 -18.78 10.34 7.62
C SER A 30 -17.30 10.20 7.28
N ARG A 31 -16.51 11.24 7.56
CA ARG A 31 -15.08 11.28 7.31
C ARG A 31 -14.32 11.31 8.62
N LEU A 32 -13.21 10.60 8.65
CA LEU A 32 -12.30 10.54 9.78
C LEU A 32 -10.88 10.63 9.26
N LYS A 33 -10.06 11.50 9.86
CA LYS A 33 -8.66 11.66 9.49
C LYS A 33 -7.80 10.88 10.49
N GLY A 34 -6.99 9.96 9.99
CA GLY A 34 -6.12 9.11 10.81
C GLY A 34 -5.16 8.28 9.95
N GLU A 35 -4.36 7.46 10.61
CA GLU A 35 -3.45 6.48 9.99
C GLU A 35 -4.06 5.08 10.11
N LEU A 36 -4.17 4.37 8.98
CA LEU A 36 -4.67 2.99 8.95
C LEU A 36 -3.51 1.99 9.03
N MET A 37 -3.62 1.05 9.96
CA MET A 37 -2.63 0.00 10.20
C MET A 37 -3.29 -1.37 10.23
N ILE A 38 -2.50 -2.42 9.96
CA ILE A 38 -2.87 -3.81 10.25
C ILE A 38 -2.05 -4.27 11.45
N GLU A 39 -2.73 -4.68 12.52
CA GLU A 39 -2.10 -5.26 13.71
C GLU A 39 -2.79 -6.58 14.06
N HIS A 40 -2.01 -7.67 14.15
CA HIS A 40 -2.53 -9.02 14.41
C HIS A 40 -3.67 -9.44 13.44
N GLY A 41 -3.59 -9.03 12.17
CA GLY A 41 -4.60 -9.33 11.15
C GLY A 41 -5.88 -8.48 11.24
N LYS A 42 -5.93 -7.48 12.12
CA LYS A 42 -7.07 -6.55 12.25
C LYS A 42 -6.69 -5.16 11.77
N TYR A 43 -7.64 -4.48 11.11
CA TYR A 43 -7.48 -3.09 10.73
C TYR A 43 -7.71 -2.18 11.94
N LYS A 44 -6.80 -1.24 12.16
CA LYS A 44 -6.85 -0.25 13.24
C LYS A 44 -6.63 1.16 12.69
N LEU A 45 -7.40 2.13 13.18
CA LEU A 45 -7.25 3.53 12.82
C LEU A 45 -6.74 4.35 14.01
N TYR A 46 -5.62 5.04 13.82
CA TYR A 46 -4.96 5.86 14.83
C TYR A 46 -5.01 7.35 14.48
N LEU A 47 -4.84 8.21 15.48
CA LEU A 47 -4.67 9.64 15.26
C LEU A 47 -3.26 9.89 14.71
N GLY A 48 -3.14 10.52 13.54
CA GLY A 48 -1.85 10.71 12.84
C GLY A 48 -0.84 11.64 13.52
N ASN A 49 -1.04 11.97 14.79
CA ASN A 49 -0.26 12.94 15.55
C ASN A 49 0.24 12.39 16.90
N GLU A 50 -0.01 11.11 17.22
CA GLU A 50 0.62 10.50 18.39
C GLU A 50 2.12 10.31 18.10
N GLU A 51 2.91 11.34 18.44
CA GLU A 51 4.29 11.15 18.84
C GLU A 51 4.27 10.08 19.94
N GLN A 52 4.74 8.85 19.63
CA GLN A 52 5.76 8.15 20.42
C GLN A 52 5.94 6.66 20.06
N VAL A 53 7.22 6.30 19.98
CA VAL A 53 7.84 5.05 20.49
C VAL A 53 7.32 3.74 19.89
N SER A 54 7.73 3.44 18.66
CA SER A 54 8.66 2.32 18.46
C SER A 54 9.19 2.33 17.03
N SER A 55 10.51 2.22 16.91
CA SER A 55 11.24 2.06 15.65
C SER A 55 11.09 0.67 15.05
N GLN A 56 10.00 -0.05 15.37
CA GLN A 56 9.73 -1.40 14.88
C GLN A 56 8.56 -1.34 13.90
N THR A 57 8.90 -1.43 12.62
CA THR A 57 8.12 -2.02 11.53
C THR A 57 6.59 -1.89 11.66
N ARG A 58 6.05 -0.66 11.61
CA ARG A 58 4.61 -0.47 11.48
C ARG A 58 4.20 -0.93 10.07
N SER A 59 3.39 -1.98 9.98
CA SER A 59 2.77 -2.40 8.71
C SER A 59 1.66 -1.40 8.35
N LEU A 60 2.07 -0.22 7.87
CA LEU A 60 1.16 0.80 7.36
C LEU A 60 0.46 0.23 6.12
N VAL A 61 -0.86 0.47 6.04
CA VAL A 61 -1.60 0.10 4.83
C VAL A 61 -1.44 1.23 3.82
N HIS A 62 -0.71 0.95 2.75
CA HIS A 62 -0.56 1.87 1.64
C HIS A 62 -1.70 1.67 0.64
N PHE A 63 -2.49 2.72 0.41
CA PHE A 63 -3.53 2.74 -0.61
C PHE A 63 -3.12 3.65 -1.75
N GLY A 64 -3.37 3.19 -2.97
CA GLY A 64 -3.18 3.97 -4.17
C GLY A 64 -2.62 3.13 -5.30
N LYS A 65 -2.65 3.71 -6.49
CA LYS A 65 -1.99 3.14 -7.65
C LYS A 65 -0.50 3.46 -7.58
N ILE A 66 0.34 2.45 -7.75
CA ILE A 66 1.78 2.66 -7.90
C ILE A 66 2.05 3.34 -9.25
N ASP A 67 2.77 4.46 -9.21
CA ASP A 67 3.34 5.06 -10.40
C ASP A 67 4.64 4.34 -10.76
N LEU A 68 4.57 3.49 -11.79
CA LEU A 68 5.69 2.67 -12.24
C LEU A 68 6.90 3.52 -12.67
N ASN A 69 6.68 4.68 -13.28
CA ASN A 69 7.78 5.53 -13.74
C ASN A 69 8.53 6.14 -12.56
N ASN A 70 7.79 6.60 -11.55
CA ASN A 70 8.40 7.12 -10.32
C ASN A 70 9.13 6.01 -9.55
N LEU A 71 8.54 4.81 -9.48
CA LEU A 71 9.18 3.65 -8.86
C LEU A 71 10.49 3.28 -9.56
N LEU A 72 10.51 3.17 -10.89
CA LEU A 72 11.73 2.89 -11.67
C LEU A 72 12.79 3.96 -11.45
N THR A 73 12.39 5.22 -11.48
CA THR A 73 13.31 6.34 -11.24
C THR A 73 13.90 6.28 -9.83
N ALA A 74 13.12 5.90 -8.83
CA ALA A 74 13.59 5.72 -7.47
C ALA A 74 14.59 4.54 -7.35
N LEU A 75 14.27 3.39 -7.95
CA LEU A 75 15.16 2.22 -7.96
C LEU A 75 16.49 2.52 -8.64
N GLN A 76 16.46 3.22 -9.78
CA GLN A 76 17.68 3.66 -10.48
C GLN A 76 18.53 4.62 -9.64
N LYS A 77 17.90 5.54 -8.89
CA LYS A 77 18.60 6.43 -7.94
C LYS A 77 19.25 5.67 -6.79
N LEU A 78 18.69 4.52 -6.41
CA LEU A 78 19.29 3.59 -5.45
C LEU A 78 20.44 2.75 -6.04
N GLY A 79 20.82 3.00 -7.31
CA GLY A 79 21.88 2.27 -8.00
C GLY A 79 21.44 0.90 -8.54
N MET A 80 20.14 0.63 -8.60
CA MET A 80 19.62 -0.63 -9.12
C MET A 80 19.48 -0.60 -10.63
N ASN A 81 19.86 -1.69 -11.28
CA ASN A 81 19.65 -1.87 -12.71
C ASN A 81 18.32 -2.58 -12.95
N THR A 82 17.34 -1.87 -13.53
CA THR A 82 15.95 -2.35 -13.62
C THR A 82 15.37 -2.26 -15.03
N THR A 83 14.52 -3.23 -15.41
CA THR A 83 13.71 -3.18 -16.64
C THR A 83 12.24 -3.48 -16.36
N VAL A 84 11.34 -2.85 -17.10
CA VAL A 84 9.89 -3.14 -17.05
C VAL A 84 9.52 -4.17 -18.09
N GLU A 85 8.72 -5.14 -17.68
CA GLU A 85 8.03 -6.07 -18.56
C GLU A 85 6.52 -5.82 -18.45
N GLU A 86 5.89 -5.46 -19.57
CA GLU A 86 4.43 -5.44 -19.66
C GLU A 86 3.93 -6.87 -19.94
N VAL A 87 3.37 -7.51 -18.91
CA VAL A 87 2.82 -8.86 -19.06
C VAL A 87 1.47 -8.79 -19.79
N ILE A 88 1.42 -9.30 -21.01
CA ILE A 88 0.16 -9.43 -21.76
C ILE A 88 -0.64 -10.60 -21.16
N GLY A 89 -1.57 -10.29 -20.26
CA GLY A 89 -2.55 -11.26 -19.75
C GLY A 89 -3.45 -11.79 -20.87
N ALA A 90 -3.90 -13.05 -20.71
CA ALA A 90 -4.94 -13.65 -21.54
C ALA A 90 -6.23 -12.80 -21.49
N ALA A 91 -6.99 -12.80 -22.60
CA ALA A 91 -8.17 -11.96 -22.78
C ALA A 91 -9.10 -11.99 -21.55
N GLY A 92 -9.15 -10.89 -20.80
CA GLY A 92 -10.02 -10.69 -19.64
C GLY A 92 -9.33 -10.64 -18.26
N SER A 93 -8.03 -10.93 -18.14
CA SER A 93 -7.31 -10.84 -16.85
C SER A 93 -6.68 -9.47 -16.63
N HIS A 94 -6.78 -8.93 -15.40
CA HIS A 94 -5.97 -7.80 -14.95
C HIS A 94 -4.49 -8.15 -15.12
N LYS A 95 -3.74 -7.27 -15.78
CA LYS A 95 -2.35 -7.51 -16.18
C LYS A 95 -1.42 -7.01 -15.06
N PRO A 96 -0.62 -7.89 -14.42
CA PRO A 96 0.41 -7.43 -13.51
C PRO A 96 1.47 -6.64 -14.28
N SER A 97 1.96 -5.56 -13.68
CA SER A 97 3.14 -4.85 -14.18
C SER A 97 4.36 -5.41 -13.46
N ARG A 98 5.40 -5.80 -14.21
CA ARG A 98 6.55 -6.50 -13.66
C ARG A 98 7.83 -5.69 -13.85
N ILE A 99 8.61 -5.54 -12.79
CA ILE A 99 9.91 -4.89 -12.83
C ILE A 99 10.96 -5.92 -12.42
N HIS A 100 11.93 -6.15 -13.31
CA HIS A 100 13.08 -6.99 -13.03
C HIS A 100 14.23 -6.11 -12.54
N VAL A 101 14.91 -6.54 -11.48
CA VAL A 101 16.12 -5.93 -10.95
C VAL A 101 17.26 -6.91 -11.16
N TYR A 102 18.29 -6.53 -11.93
CA TYR A 102 19.43 -7.39 -12.24
C TYR A 102 20.64 -7.16 -11.33
N GLN A 103 20.73 -5.97 -10.73
CA GLN A 103 21.82 -5.57 -9.84
C GLN A 103 21.25 -4.70 -8.71
N PRO A 104 21.74 -4.84 -7.46
CA PRO A 104 22.91 -5.62 -7.03
C PRO A 104 22.65 -7.13 -6.83
N SER A 105 21.39 -7.55 -6.73
CA SER A 105 20.97 -8.95 -6.69
C SER A 105 19.73 -9.12 -7.55
N ASN A 106 19.48 -10.34 -8.05
CA ASN A 106 18.28 -10.62 -8.84
C ASN A 106 17.04 -10.46 -7.95
N ALA A 107 16.16 -9.55 -8.35
CA ALA A 107 14.86 -9.35 -7.72
C ALA A 107 13.76 -9.10 -8.75
N MET A 108 12.53 -9.31 -8.31
CA MET A 108 11.31 -9.15 -9.07
C MET A 108 10.32 -8.33 -8.24
N ILE A 109 9.73 -7.31 -8.86
CA ILE A 109 8.61 -6.56 -8.30
C ILE A 109 7.40 -6.80 -9.19
N GLU A 110 6.35 -7.37 -8.64
CA GLU A 110 5.09 -7.60 -9.34
C GLU A 110 4.00 -6.70 -8.73
N VAL A 111 3.52 -5.75 -9.53
CA VAL A 111 2.48 -4.81 -9.15
C VAL A 111 1.15 -5.28 -9.72
N MET A 112 0.25 -5.65 -8.82
CA MET A 112 -1.13 -6.02 -9.11
C MET A 112 -2.07 -4.91 -8.61
N GLU A 113 -3.37 -5.03 -8.89
CA GLU A 113 -4.34 -3.99 -8.57
C GLU A 113 -4.43 -3.68 -7.07
N ALA A 114 -4.39 -4.70 -6.22
CA ALA A 114 -4.55 -4.57 -4.76
C ALA A 114 -3.29 -4.96 -3.97
N GLN A 115 -2.24 -5.43 -4.63
CA GLN A 115 -1.04 -5.92 -3.95
C GLN A 115 0.22 -5.67 -4.76
N THR A 116 1.34 -5.54 -4.07
CA THR A 116 2.68 -5.52 -4.67
C THR A 116 3.51 -6.61 -4.02
N LEU A 117 4.09 -7.48 -4.83
CA LEU A 117 4.95 -8.57 -4.38
C LEU A 117 6.40 -8.25 -4.74
N VAL A 118 7.27 -8.27 -3.73
CA VAL A 118 8.72 -8.16 -3.91
C VAL A 118 9.34 -9.53 -3.64
N SER A 119 10.13 -10.03 -4.58
CA SER A 119 10.84 -11.31 -4.47
C SER A 119 12.31 -11.08 -4.81
N ALA A 120 13.21 -11.31 -3.86
CA ALA A 120 14.66 -11.25 -4.08
C ALA A 120 15.36 -12.42 -3.38
N ALA A 121 16.52 -12.81 -3.88
CA ALA A 121 17.37 -13.79 -3.21
C ALA A 121 18.14 -13.20 -2.02
N ASP A 122 18.31 -11.87 -2.00
CA ASP A 122 19.02 -11.13 -0.95
C ASP A 122 18.02 -10.31 -0.14
N GLU A 123 17.92 -10.60 1.17
CA GLU A 123 17.04 -9.90 2.09
C GLU A 123 17.32 -8.39 2.14
N ASN A 124 18.59 -7.98 2.01
CA ASN A 124 18.95 -6.56 1.98
C ASN A 124 18.34 -5.83 0.78
N VAL A 125 18.26 -6.52 -0.36
CA VAL A 125 17.63 -5.97 -1.57
C VAL A 125 16.12 -5.91 -1.40
N THR A 126 15.49 -6.95 -0.82
CA THR A 126 14.06 -6.92 -0.48
C THR A 126 13.75 -5.75 0.47
N SER A 127 14.53 -5.56 1.54
CA SER A 127 14.34 -4.47 2.50
C SER A 127 14.59 -3.08 1.91
N LEU A 128 15.42 -2.96 0.87
CA LEU A 128 15.69 -1.67 0.22
C LEU A 128 14.58 -1.30 -0.79
N ILE A 129 13.91 -2.30 -1.37
CA ILE A 129 12.80 -2.12 -2.32
C ILE A 129 11.46 -1.88 -1.58
N SER A 130 11.26 -2.55 -0.44
CA SER A 130 10.01 -2.54 0.33
C SER A 130 9.83 -1.27 1.16
#